data_AF-A0A1F9MRZ9-F1
#
_entry.id   AF-A0A1F9MRZ9-F1
#
_cell.length_a   1.000
_cell.length_b   1.000
_cell.length_c   1.000
_cell.angle_alpha   90.00
_cell.angle_beta   90.00
_cell.angle_gamma   90.00
#
_symmetry.space_group_name_H-M   'P 1'
#
loop_
_entity.id
_entity.type
_entity.pdbx_description
1 polymer ?
#
loop_
_entity_poly.entity_id
_entity_poly.type
_entity_poly.pdbx_seq_one_letter_code
_entity_poly.pdbx_strand_id
1 'polypeptide(L)'
;MQTGSCHIRSDMDINTIEAQKIIVREGKTALLRCPNCLESKTISVAGMVRHSFKVRCNCKHVFSIQLDFRKKYRKKTDLKGHYKWKSTLAEMHWEIEIFDKSKVNCHVVNLSSDGIGFLPVDSYDFKIGDSFTITFFLDDSAHTVIRKRATARVVSKNYVGCEFIEEDKNDPKIGFYLL
;
A
#
# COMPACT_ATOMS: atom_id res chain seq x y z
N MET A 1 43.08 -38.11 11.31
CA MET A 1 42.99 -37.21 10.14
C MET A 1 41.56 -36.69 10.04
N GLN A 2 41.41 -35.36 10.07
CA GLN A 2 40.36 -34.52 9.44
C GLN A 2 38.89 -34.84 9.77
N THR A 3 38.22 -34.05 10.63
CA THR A 3 37.38 -32.85 10.31
C THR A 3 36.19 -33.24 9.42
N GLY A 4 34.92 -33.12 9.76
CA GLY A 4 34.18 -32.14 10.55
C GLY A 4 32.92 -31.80 9.73
N SER A 5 31.74 -31.69 10.35
CA SER A 5 30.62 -30.96 9.74
C SER A 5 29.59 -30.65 10.82
N CYS A 6 29.69 -29.40 11.27
CA CYS A 6 28.72 -28.71 12.09
C CYS A 6 27.43 -28.51 11.27
N HIS A 7 26.34 -29.17 11.64
CA HIS A 7 25.02 -28.76 11.19
C HIS A 7 24.51 -27.66 12.11
N ILE A 8 24.79 -26.44 11.66
CA ILE A 8 24.31 -25.17 12.17
C ILE A 8 22.79 -25.23 12.25
N ARG A 9 22.27 -25.34 13.48
CA ARG A 9 20.95 -24.80 13.81
C ARG A 9 21.05 -23.29 13.61
N SER A 10 20.53 -22.78 12.51
CA SER A 10 20.30 -21.34 12.38
C SER A 10 18.87 -21.06 12.80
N ASP A 11 18.73 -20.80 14.09
CA ASP A 11 17.67 -19.97 14.64
C ASP A 11 17.56 -18.72 13.77
N MET A 12 16.39 -18.53 13.14
CA MET A 12 16.03 -17.25 12.54
C MET A 12 14.71 -16.82 13.17
N ASP A 13 14.76 -16.58 14.48
CA ASP A 13 13.86 -15.66 15.14
C ASP A 13 14.15 -14.26 14.56
N ILE A 14 13.54 -13.99 13.40
CA ILE A 14 13.33 -12.63 12.95
C ILE A 14 12.33 -12.05 13.94
N ASN A 15 12.87 -11.50 15.03
CA ASN A 15 12.19 -10.62 15.95
C ASN A 15 11.74 -9.41 15.13
N THR A 16 10.63 -9.60 14.41
CA THR A 16 9.92 -8.56 13.68
C THR A 16 9.33 -7.72 14.79
N ILE A 17 10.07 -6.71 15.23
CA ILE A 17 9.55 -5.71 16.16
C ILE A 17 8.38 -5.06 15.41
N GLU A 18 7.17 -5.55 15.66
CA GLU A 18 5.95 -5.05 15.05
C GLU A 18 5.87 -3.55 15.36
N ALA A 19 5.92 -2.74 14.30
CA ALA A 19 5.89 -1.31 14.44
C ALA A 19 4.50 -0.88 14.93
N GLN A 20 4.46 -0.12 16.02
CA GLN A 20 3.22 0.43 16.53
C GLN A 20 2.63 1.40 15.51
N LYS A 21 1.43 1.12 15.01
CA LYS A 21 0.73 1.98 14.07
C LYS A 21 0.08 3.16 14.79
N ILE A 22 0.40 4.39 14.38
CA ILE A 22 -0.04 5.62 15.05
C ILE A 22 -0.77 6.51 14.05
N ILE A 23 -2.06 6.75 14.31
CA ILE A 23 -2.89 7.62 13.48
C ILE A 23 -2.48 9.08 13.71
N VAL A 24 -2.21 9.80 12.63
CA VAL A 24 -1.90 11.23 12.67
C VAL A 24 -3.20 12.02 12.74
N ARG A 25 -3.31 12.87 13.77
CA ARG A 25 -4.47 13.72 14.03
C ARG A 25 -4.47 14.97 13.14
N GLU A 26 -5.62 15.65 13.11
CA GLU A 26 -5.75 16.98 12.52
C GLU A 26 -4.70 17.94 13.12
N GLY A 27 -4.10 18.78 12.28
CA GLY A 27 -2.92 19.58 12.64
C GLY A 27 -1.57 18.86 12.51
N LYS A 28 -1.52 17.66 11.90
CA LYS A 28 -0.30 16.86 11.68
C LYS A 28 0.44 16.55 12.98
N THR A 29 -0.28 16.07 13.99
CA THR A 29 0.29 15.63 15.28
C THR A 29 0.09 14.14 15.51
N ALA A 30 1.01 13.50 16.21
CA ALA A 30 0.94 12.08 16.56
C ALA A 30 1.13 11.89 18.07
N LEU A 31 0.25 11.12 18.70
CA LEU A 31 0.36 10.74 20.11
C LEU A 31 1.16 9.45 20.20
N LEU A 32 2.39 9.54 20.70
CA LEU A 32 3.26 8.39 20.94
C LEU A 32 3.01 7.89 22.35
N ARG A 33 2.80 6.59 22.54
CA ARG A 33 2.69 5.96 23.86
C ARG A 33 3.73 4.86 23.99
N CYS A 34 4.60 4.94 25.00
CA CYS A 34 5.60 3.91 25.23
C CYS A 34 4.92 2.59 25.67
N PRO A 35 5.22 1.44 25.05
CA PRO A 35 4.64 0.16 25.47
C PRO A 35 5.18 -0.32 26.83
N ASN A 36 6.34 0.16 27.27
CA ASN A 36 6.98 -0.28 28.52
C ASN A 36 6.54 0.51 29.75
N CYS A 37 6.55 1.85 29.68
CA CYS A 37 6.22 2.70 30.84
C CYS A 37 4.91 3.48 30.67
N LEU A 38 4.20 3.30 29.55
CA LEU A 38 2.90 3.93 29.24
C LEU A 38 2.90 5.47 29.13
N GLU A 39 4.05 6.11 29.32
CA GLU A 39 4.27 7.54 29.12
C GLU A 39 3.89 7.94 27.69
N SER A 40 3.17 9.07 27.58
CA SER A 40 2.64 9.54 26.30
C SER A 40 3.19 10.91 25.93
N LYS A 41 3.56 11.09 24.66
CA LYS A 41 4.07 12.36 24.14
C LYS A 41 3.44 12.70 22.80
N THR A 42 2.89 13.89 22.67
CA THR A 42 2.42 14.43 21.39
C THR A 42 3.58 15.07 20.65
N ILE A 43 3.79 14.66 19.40
CA ILE A 43 4.79 15.26 18.51
C ILE A 43 4.12 15.86 17.28
N SER A 44 4.71 16.94 16.73
CA SER A 44 4.38 17.38 15.38
C SER A 44 5.08 16.48 14.38
N VAL A 45 4.33 16.01 13.39
CA VAL A 45 4.81 15.23 12.25
C VAL A 45 4.68 16.02 10.95
N ALA A 46 4.44 17.33 11.04
CA ALA A 46 4.40 18.23 9.90
C ALA A 46 5.76 18.25 9.18
N GLY A 47 5.77 17.93 7.89
CA GLY A 47 6.97 17.94 7.07
C GLY A 47 7.84 16.68 7.18
N MET A 48 7.44 15.68 7.96
CA MET A 48 8.15 14.39 7.99
C MET A 48 7.92 13.62 6.70
N VAL A 49 9.00 13.36 5.95
CA VAL A 49 8.98 12.55 4.72
C VAL A 49 8.92 11.05 5.04
N ARG A 50 9.48 10.64 6.19
CA ARG A 50 9.50 9.24 6.65
C ARG A 50 8.27 8.95 7.51
N HIS A 51 7.52 7.92 7.13
CA HIS A 51 6.33 7.47 7.87
C HIS A 51 6.65 6.38 8.91
N SER A 52 7.89 5.90 8.99
CA SER A 52 8.33 4.94 10.00
C SER A 52 9.67 5.33 10.60
N PHE A 53 9.80 5.19 11.92
CA PHE A 53 11.02 5.49 12.66
C PHE A 53 11.02 4.87 14.06
N LYS A 54 12.21 4.79 14.68
CA LYS A 54 12.38 4.34 16.06
C LYS A 54 12.27 5.51 17.03
N VAL A 55 11.63 5.28 18.16
CA VAL A 55 11.47 6.24 19.26
C VAL A 55 12.17 5.67 20.49
N ARG A 56 12.98 6.50 21.15
CA ARG A 56 13.56 6.19 22.46
C ARG A 56 12.77 6.92 23.53
N CYS A 57 12.21 6.17 24.47
CA CYS A 57 11.53 6.74 25.64
C CYS A 57 12.53 7.11 26.74
N ASN A 58 12.12 7.97 27.68
CA ASN A 58 12.87 8.30 28.89
C ASN A 58 13.11 7.07 29.79
N CYS A 59 12.22 6.06 29.74
CA CYS A 59 12.43 4.77 30.39
C CYS A 59 13.48 3.88 29.69
N LYS A 60 14.20 4.42 28.71
CA LYS A 60 15.24 3.76 27.87
C LYS A 60 14.71 2.72 26.88
N HIS A 61 13.44 2.33 26.96
CA HIS A 61 12.84 1.43 25.97
C HIS A 61 12.81 2.08 24.58
N VAL A 62 13.19 1.30 23.55
CA VAL A 62 13.20 1.71 22.15
C VAL A 62 12.17 0.89 21.39
N PHE A 63 11.27 1.57 20.69
CA PHE A 63 10.20 0.93 19.93
C PHE A 63 10.06 1.57 18.55
N SER A 64 9.59 0.79 17.58
CA SER A 64 9.35 1.27 16.22
C SER A 64 7.91 1.76 16.09
N ILE A 65 7.72 2.87 15.39
CA ILE A 65 6.39 3.39 15.07
C ILE A 65 6.20 3.51 13.56
N GLN A 66 4.95 3.45 13.13
CA GLN A 66 4.52 3.74 11.77
C GLN A 66 3.36 4.73 11.80
N LEU A 67 3.59 5.95 11.32
CA LEU A 67 2.59 6.99 11.17
C LEU A 67 1.60 6.61 10.06
N ASP A 68 0.31 6.68 10.38
CA ASP A 68 -0.78 6.55 9.42
C ASP A 68 -1.44 7.92 9.20
N PHE A 69 -1.08 8.57 8.09
CA PHE A 69 -1.65 9.85 7.65
C PHE A 69 -2.96 9.67 6.87
N ARG A 70 -3.45 8.43 6.70
CA ARG A 70 -4.62 8.15 5.86
C ARG A 70 -5.88 8.70 6.50
N LYS A 71 -6.68 9.40 5.68
CA LYS A 71 -8.00 9.93 6.06
C LYS A 71 -9.16 9.07 5.59
N LYS A 72 -8.90 8.12 4.68
CA LYS A 72 -9.92 7.28 4.03
C LYS A 72 -9.74 5.83 4.42
N TYR A 73 -10.86 5.15 4.66
CA TYR A 73 -10.91 3.72 4.93
C TYR A 73 -10.37 2.93 3.72
N ARG A 74 -9.69 1.82 4.01
CA ARG A 74 -9.19 0.86 3.02
C ARG A 74 -9.77 -0.51 3.31
N LYS A 75 -10.54 -1.05 2.38
CA LYS A 75 -10.98 -2.44 2.41
C LYS A 75 -9.83 -3.33 1.95
N LYS A 76 -9.51 -4.37 2.72
CA LYS A 76 -8.57 -5.42 2.30
C LYS A 76 -9.28 -6.30 1.26
N THR A 77 -8.58 -6.64 0.19
CA THR A 77 -9.16 -7.34 -0.97
C THR A 77 -8.19 -8.39 -1.52
N ASP A 78 -8.66 -9.22 -2.44
CA ASP A 78 -7.83 -10.05 -3.33
C ASP A 78 -8.51 -10.11 -4.70
N LEU A 79 -8.46 -8.98 -5.42
CA LEU A 79 -9.13 -8.85 -6.72
C LEU A 79 -8.12 -9.01 -7.84
N LYS A 80 -8.52 -9.75 -8.88
CA LYS A 80 -7.71 -9.87 -10.09
C LYS A 80 -7.80 -8.58 -10.91
N GLY A 81 -6.65 -8.08 -11.32
CA GLY A 81 -6.57 -6.88 -12.14
C GLY A 81 -5.49 -6.98 -13.20
N HIS A 82 -5.47 -5.96 -14.07
CA HIS A 82 -4.34 -5.70 -14.93
C HIS A 82 -4.04 -4.20 -14.98
N TYR A 83 -2.77 -3.85 -15.12
CA TYR A 83 -2.35 -2.48 -15.42
C TYR A 83 -1.78 -2.38 -16.84
N LYS A 84 -1.91 -1.19 -17.44
CA LYS A 84 -1.34 -0.82 -18.73
C LYS A 84 -0.73 0.57 -18.67
N TRP A 85 0.50 0.67 -19.16
CA TRP A 85 1.19 1.94 -19.37
C TRP A 85 0.52 2.69 -20.51
N LYS A 86 0.57 4.02 -20.48
CA LYS A 86 0.07 4.81 -21.60
C LYS A 86 1.01 4.65 -22.80
N SER A 87 0.62 3.86 -23.79
CA SER A 87 1.22 3.89 -25.12
C SER A 87 0.53 4.97 -25.95
N THR A 88 1.09 6.18 -25.94
CA THR A 88 0.73 7.28 -26.87
C THR A 88 -0.71 7.85 -26.82
N LEU A 89 -0.86 9.13 -27.21
CA LEU A 89 -2.14 9.85 -27.24
C LEU A 89 -3.18 9.24 -28.20
N ALA A 90 -2.74 8.50 -29.23
CA ALA A 90 -3.61 7.92 -30.26
C ALA A 90 -4.44 6.72 -29.77
N GLU A 91 -4.00 6.01 -28.73
CA GLU A 91 -4.71 4.85 -28.17
C GLU A 91 -5.82 5.25 -27.17
N MET A 92 -5.90 6.55 -26.83
CA MET A 92 -6.92 7.05 -25.90
C MET A 92 -8.34 7.04 -26.46
N HIS A 93 -8.54 6.89 -27.78
CA HIS A 93 -9.85 7.13 -28.40
C HIS A 93 -10.65 5.90 -28.82
N TRP A 94 -10.11 4.67 -28.84
CA TRP A 94 -10.88 3.53 -29.38
C TRP A 94 -10.72 2.17 -28.70
N GLU A 95 -10.00 2.06 -27.59
CA GLU A 95 -10.09 0.82 -26.80
C GLU A 95 -11.22 0.93 -25.78
N ILE A 96 -12.43 0.61 -26.25
CA ILE A 96 -13.33 -0.25 -25.48
C ILE A 96 -12.63 -1.62 -25.45
N GLU A 97 -11.54 -1.70 -24.70
CA GLU A 97 -10.80 -2.94 -24.55
C GLU A 97 -11.67 -3.86 -23.73
N ILE A 98 -12.19 -4.89 -24.39
CA ILE A 98 -12.74 -6.06 -23.72
C ILE A 98 -11.64 -6.54 -22.76
N PHE A 99 -11.88 -6.39 -21.46
CA PHE A 99 -10.97 -6.91 -20.45
C PHE A 99 -10.88 -8.42 -20.66
N ASP A 100 -9.74 -8.87 -21.15
CA ASP A 100 -9.45 -10.29 -21.23
C ASP A 100 -9.00 -10.78 -19.86
N LYS A 101 -9.78 -11.69 -19.26
CA LYS A 101 -9.46 -12.35 -17.98
C LYS A 101 -8.12 -13.10 -18.05
N SER A 102 -7.60 -13.40 -19.23
CA SER A 102 -6.27 -14.01 -19.42
C SER A 102 -5.11 -13.04 -19.17
N LYS A 103 -5.35 -11.71 -19.16
CA LYS A 103 -4.31 -10.67 -19.05
C LYS A 103 -4.05 -10.20 -17.61
N VAL A 104 -4.41 -10.99 -16.60
CA VAL A 104 -4.20 -10.62 -15.19
C VAL A 104 -2.70 -10.52 -14.91
N ASN A 105 -2.23 -9.32 -14.57
CA ASN A 105 -0.82 -9.06 -14.25
C ASN A 105 -0.65 -8.42 -12.86
N CYS A 106 -1.74 -8.30 -12.08
CA CYS A 106 -1.67 -7.88 -10.68
C CYS A 106 -2.83 -8.41 -9.82
N HIS A 107 -2.57 -8.46 -8.51
CA HIS A 107 -3.55 -8.71 -7.47
C HIS A 107 -3.79 -7.43 -6.66
N VAL A 108 -5.01 -6.92 -6.67
CA VAL A 108 -5.42 -5.76 -5.86
C VAL A 108 -5.68 -6.22 -4.44
N VAL A 109 -4.80 -5.81 -3.52
CA VAL A 109 -4.78 -6.25 -2.13
C VAL A 109 -5.44 -5.27 -1.15
N ASN A 110 -5.61 -4.01 -1.56
CA ASN A 110 -6.45 -3.06 -0.84
C ASN A 110 -6.99 -1.99 -1.77
N LEU A 111 -8.16 -1.46 -1.41
CA LEU A 111 -8.86 -0.41 -2.13
C LEU A 111 -9.40 0.65 -1.17
N SER A 112 -9.27 1.94 -1.52
CA SER A 112 -9.96 3.07 -0.90
C SER A 112 -10.68 3.91 -1.95
N SER A 113 -11.45 4.91 -1.49
CA SER A 113 -12.15 5.83 -2.38
C SER A 113 -11.21 6.72 -3.22
N ASP A 114 -9.94 6.82 -2.82
CA ASP A 114 -8.92 7.71 -3.39
C ASP A 114 -7.67 6.97 -3.90
N GLY A 115 -7.60 5.66 -3.76
CA GLY A 115 -6.39 4.92 -4.13
C GLY A 115 -6.53 3.41 -4.06
N ILE A 116 -5.44 2.76 -4.44
CA ILE A 116 -5.38 1.32 -4.64
C ILE A 116 -3.99 0.80 -4.26
N GLY A 117 -3.93 -0.41 -3.73
CA GLY A 117 -2.69 -1.14 -3.50
C GLY A 117 -2.74 -2.49 -4.19
N PHE A 118 -1.69 -2.83 -4.94
CA PHE A 118 -1.62 -4.11 -5.64
C PHE A 118 -0.23 -4.74 -5.58
N LEU A 119 -0.20 -6.05 -5.82
CA LEU A 119 0.99 -6.86 -6.02
C LEU A 119 1.11 -7.16 -7.51
N PRO A 120 2.16 -6.70 -8.21
CA PRO A 120 2.45 -7.12 -9.57
C PRO A 120 2.74 -8.63 -9.61
N VAL A 121 2.26 -9.33 -10.65
CA VAL A 121 2.59 -10.75 -10.90
C VAL A 121 3.99 -10.85 -11.49
N ASP A 122 4.29 -10.01 -12.49
CA ASP A 122 5.60 -9.92 -13.10
C ASP A 122 6.45 -8.83 -12.44
N SER A 123 7.78 -9.01 -12.46
CA SER A 123 8.73 -8.02 -11.96
C SER A 123 8.80 -6.83 -12.92
N TYR A 124 7.89 -5.88 -12.73
CA TYR A 124 7.95 -4.58 -13.38
C TYR A 124 8.59 -3.55 -12.45
N ASP A 125 9.56 -2.80 -12.96
CA ASP A 125 10.23 -1.71 -12.24
C ASP A 125 9.33 -0.46 -12.21
N PHE A 126 8.34 -0.45 -11.32
CA PHE A 126 7.58 0.75 -11.02
C PHE A 126 8.47 1.79 -10.35
N LYS A 127 8.31 3.06 -10.73
CA LYS A 127 8.93 4.21 -10.07
C LYS A 127 7.87 5.08 -9.43
N ILE A 128 8.23 5.76 -8.35
CA ILE A 128 7.34 6.76 -7.74
C ILE A 128 7.10 7.87 -8.77
N GLY A 129 5.83 8.23 -8.98
CA GLY A 129 5.40 9.22 -9.98
C GLY A 129 4.91 8.62 -11.30
N ASP A 130 5.19 7.33 -11.54
CA ASP A 130 4.69 6.61 -12.71
C ASP A 130 3.16 6.63 -12.76
N SER A 131 2.62 6.84 -13.96
CA SER A 131 1.17 6.93 -14.20
C SER A 131 0.72 5.93 -15.25
N PHE A 132 -0.33 5.20 -14.95
CA PHE A 132 -0.86 4.10 -15.76
C PHE A 132 -2.36 3.94 -15.54
N THR A 133 -2.99 3.09 -16.35
CA THR A 133 -4.38 2.69 -16.17
C THR A 133 -4.42 1.32 -15.52
N ILE A 134 -5.20 1.16 -14.46
CA ILE A 134 -5.47 -0.12 -13.81
C ILE A 134 -6.94 -0.49 -13.99
N THR A 135 -7.19 -1.73 -14.38
CA THR A 135 -8.53 -2.29 -14.50
C THR A 135 -8.64 -3.53 -13.61
N PHE A 136 -9.74 -3.70 -12.90
CA PHE A 136 -9.95 -4.84 -12.00
C PHE A 136 -11.45 -5.15 -11.84
N PHE A 137 -11.75 -6.36 -11.39
CA PHE A 137 -13.12 -6.78 -11.10
C PHE A 137 -13.39 -6.72 -9.61
N LEU A 138 -14.53 -6.17 -9.23
CA LEU A 138 -15.06 -6.37 -7.89
C LEU A 138 -15.56 -7.81 -7.75
N ASP A 139 -15.53 -8.33 -6.53
CA ASP A 139 -16.09 -9.62 -6.14
C ASP A 139 -17.56 -9.51 -5.72
N ASP A 140 -18.26 -8.50 -6.23
CA ASP A 140 -19.72 -8.39 -6.13
C ASP A 140 -20.43 -9.36 -7.08
N SER A 141 -21.72 -9.59 -6.86
CA SER A 141 -22.52 -10.51 -7.67
C SER A 141 -22.58 -10.13 -9.16
N ALA A 142 -22.37 -8.84 -9.47
CA ALA A 142 -22.33 -8.32 -10.83
C ALA A 142 -20.94 -8.44 -11.50
N HIS A 143 -19.90 -8.83 -10.75
CA HIS A 143 -18.50 -8.78 -11.19
C HIS A 143 -18.13 -7.43 -11.84
N THR A 144 -18.48 -6.35 -11.15
CA THR A 144 -18.37 -4.99 -11.66
C THR A 144 -16.94 -4.68 -12.07
N VAL A 145 -16.77 -4.25 -13.32
CA VAL A 145 -15.47 -3.83 -13.87
C VAL A 145 -15.20 -2.39 -13.47
N ILE A 146 -14.03 -2.15 -12.87
CA ILE A 146 -13.54 -0.82 -12.51
C ILE A 146 -12.28 -0.53 -13.30
N ARG A 147 -12.24 0.62 -13.97
CA ARG A 147 -11.07 1.14 -14.70
C ARG A 147 -10.71 2.51 -14.14
N LYS A 148 -9.45 2.69 -13.73
CA LYS A 148 -8.98 3.91 -13.09
C LYS A 148 -7.59 4.29 -13.56
N ARG A 149 -7.34 5.59 -13.74
CA ARG A 149 -5.97 6.11 -13.86
C ARG A 149 -5.39 6.31 -12.47
N ALA A 150 -4.15 5.85 -12.29
CA ALA A 150 -3.49 5.88 -11.00
C ALA A 150 -2.02 6.28 -11.15
N THR A 151 -1.50 6.94 -10.10
CA THR A 151 -0.10 7.34 -9.99
C THR A 151 0.55 6.61 -8.82
N ALA A 152 1.70 5.97 -9.06
CA ALA A 152 2.47 5.29 -8.02
C ALA A 152 2.98 6.30 -6.98
N ARG A 153 2.59 6.10 -5.71
CA ARG A 153 3.03 6.91 -4.55
C ARG A 153 3.97 6.15 -3.62
N VAL A 154 3.84 4.83 -3.57
CA VAL A 154 4.67 3.94 -2.78
C VAL A 154 5.07 2.79 -3.68
N VAL A 155 6.38 2.57 -3.83
CA VAL A 155 6.92 1.37 -4.46
C VAL A 155 7.81 0.67 -3.44
N SER A 156 7.55 -0.61 -3.27
CA SER A 156 8.36 -1.53 -2.46
C SER A 156 8.52 -2.84 -3.24
N LYS A 157 9.40 -3.73 -2.78
CA LYS A 157 9.86 -4.91 -3.56
C LYS A 157 8.75 -5.63 -4.34
N ASN A 158 7.60 -5.88 -3.71
CA ASN A 158 6.47 -6.60 -4.33
C ASN A 158 5.15 -5.83 -4.25
N TYR A 159 5.15 -4.56 -3.83
CA TYR A 159 3.91 -3.82 -3.59
C TYR A 159 3.98 -2.42 -4.15
N VAL A 160 2.93 -2.06 -4.87
CA VAL A 160 2.73 -0.73 -5.44
C VAL A 160 1.46 -0.14 -4.83
N GLY A 161 1.63 0.98 -4.12
CA GLY A 161 0.55 1.80 -3.61
C GLY A 161 0.36 3.02 -4.49
N CYS A 162 -0.85 3.18 -5.03
CA CYS A 162 -1.18 4.26 -5.94
C CYS A 162 -2.29 5.15 -5.39
N GLU A 163 -2.29 6.38 -5.90
CA GLU A 163 -3.37 7.34 -5.75
C GLU A 163 -4.12 7.43 -7.09
N PHE A 164 -5.45 7.44 -7.05
CA PHE A 164 -6.24 7.75 -8.25
C PHE A 164 -6.07 9.23 -8.60
N ILE A 165 -6.10 9.56 -9.88
CA ILE A 165 -6.16 10.95 -10.31
C ILE A 165 -7.53 11.55 -9.94
N GLU A 166 -7.64 12.88 -9.89
CA GLU A 166 -8.84 13.54 -9.34
C GLU A 166 -10.13 13.22 -10.08
N GLU A 167 -10.12 13.11 -11.40
CA GLU A 167 -11.33 12.78 -12.18
C GLU A 167 -11.83 11.35 -11.92
N ASP A 168 -10.97 10.50 -11.38
CA ASP A 168 -11.24 9.09 -11.11
C ASP A 168 -11.51 8.80 -9.63
N LYS A 169 -11.33 9.78 -8.73
CA LYS A 169 -11.62 9.64 -7.29
C LYS A 169 -13.13 9.61 -7.02
N ASN A 170 -13.50 9.01 -5.87
CA ASN A 170 -14.88 8.95 -5.38
C ASN A 170 -15.88 8.31 -6.35
N ASP A 171 -15.44 7.32 -7.14
CA ASP A 171 -16.31 6.51 -7.96
C ASP A 171 -17.44 5.90 -7.10
N PRO A 172 -18.72 6.16 -7.42
CA PRO A 172 -19.83 5.62 -6.63
C PRO A 172 -19.79 4.10 -6.51
N LYS A 173 -19.34 3.37 -7.55
CA LYS A 173 -19.24 1.91 -7.53
C LYS A 173 -18.22 1.44 -6.49
N ILE A 174 -17.07 2.11 -6.41
CA ILE A 174 -16.08 1.87 -5.36
C ILE A 174 -16.66 2.27 -4.00
N GLY A 175 -17.38 3.39 -3.93
CA GLY A 175 -18.06 3.85 -2.72
C GLY A 175 -18.99 2.78 -2.14
N PHE A 176 -19.91 2.25 -2.96
CA PHE A 176 -20.82 1.17 -2.55
C PHE A 176 -20.08 -0.11 -2.14
N TYR A 177 -18.98 -0.43 -2.82
CA TYR A 177 -18.17 -1.60 -2.50
C TYR A 177 -17.41 -1.49 -1.17
N LEU A 178 -17.09 -0.27 -0.72
CA LEU A 178 -16.36 -0.01 0.52
C LEU A 178 -17.24 -0.01 1.78
N LEU A 179 -18.57 0.03 1.61
CA LEU A 179 -19.55 -0.15 2.68
C LEU A 179 -19.61 -1.63 3.11
#